data_AF-A0A7J9QDJ0-F1
#
_entry.id   AF-A0A7J9QDJ0-F1
#
_cell.length_a   1.000
_cell.length_b   1.000
_cell.length_c   1.000
_cell.angle_alpha   90.00
_cell.angle_beta   90.00
_cell.angle_gamma   90.00
#
_symmetry.space_group_name_H-M   'P 1'
#
loop_
_entity.id
_entity.type
_entity.pdbx_description
1 polymer ?
#
loop_
_entity_poly.entity_id
_entity_poly.type
_entity_poly.pdbx_seq_one_letter_code
_entity_poly.pdbx_strand_id
1 'polypeptide(L)'
;MSIAGMYMLNAPEYQEEKIQQSLDMLYIDRKNEFRELSQVLLSEKALKVMPNWKEFVLNFSLDVEEAFKTWSGQNPLLSSSSPKALTILRQLGHDKTSMNQLVHLLNMSYNISLEFKEIYRRLK
;
A
#
# COMPACT_ATOMS: atom_id res chain seq x y z
N MET A 1 -19.21 4.49 1.59
CA MET A 1 -19.34 3.36 0.65
C MET A 1 -18.19 2.40 0.94
N SER A 2 -18.40 1.08 0.90
CA SER A 2 -17.26 0.15 0.96
C SER A 2 -16.39 0.36 -0.28
N ILE A 3 -15.12 0.67 -0.10
CA ILE A 3 -14.20 0.71 -1.22
C ILE A 3 -13.93 -0.74 -1.63
N ALA A 4 -14.67 -1.22 -2.63
CA ALA A 4 -14.67 -2.62 -3.02
C ALA A 4 -13.24 -3.10 -3.33
N GLY A 5 -12.83 -4.18 -2.64
CA GLY A 5 -11.50 -4.80 -2.80
C GLY A 5 -10.39 -4.23 -1.91
N MET A 6 -10.62 -3.15 -1.14
CA MET A 6 -9.60 -2.50 -0.31
C MET A 6 -9.79 -2.79 1.18
N TYR A 7 -9.51 -4.04 1.56
CA TYR A 7 -9.81 -4.54 2.90
C TYR A 7 -9.02 -3.85 4.04
N MET A 8 -7.81 -3.34 3.79
CA MET A 8 -7.04 -2.62 4.82
C MET A 8 -7.65 -1.25 5.11
N LEU A 9 -8.15 -0.57 4.07
CA LEU A 9 -8.83 0.72 4.22
C LEU A 9 -10.27 0.58 4.75
N ASN A 10 -10.88 -0.59 4.58
CA ASN A 10 -12.20 -0.90 5.17
C ASN A 10 -12.09 -1.37 6.64
N ALA A 11 -10.90 -1.34 7.26
CA ALA A 11 -10.75 -1.70 8.67
C ALA A 11 -11.52 -0.71 9.58
N PRO A 12 -12.07 -1.15 10.72
CA PRO A 12 -12.93 -0.33 11.58
C PRO A 12 -12.28 0.96 12.12
N GLU A 13 -10.95 1.00 12.17
CA GLU A 13 -10.17 2.17 12.60
C GLU A 13 -10.16 3.32 11.59
N TYR A 14 -10.52 3.06 10.33
CA TYR A 14 -10.49 4.05 9.26
C TYR A 14 -11.88 4.58 8.91
N GLN A 15 -11.99 5.91 8.82
CA GLN A 15 -13.16 6.63 8.36
C GLN A 15 -12.92 7.13 6.94
N GLU A 16 -13.86 6.86 6.03
CA GLU A 16 -13.74 7.13 4.59
C GLU A 16 -13.36 8.59 4.28
N GLU A 17 -14.01 9.56 4.90
CA GLU A 17 -13.71 10.99 4.70
C GLU A 17 -12.26 11.32 5.08
N LYS A 18 -11.80 10.75 6.18
CA LYS A 18 -10.47 10.97 6.73
C LYS A 18 -9.39 10.23 5.95
N ILE A 19 -9.72 9.07 5.37
CA ILE A 19 -8.87 8.36 4.40
C ILE A 19 -8.66 9.27 3.18
N GLN A 20 -9.75 9.80 2.61
CA GLN A 20 -9.67 10.63 1.41
C GLN A 20 -8.81 11.87 1.64
N GLN A 21 -9.06 12.59 2.74
CA GLN A 21 -8.26 13.77 3.10
C GLN A 21 -6.78 13.43 3.30
N SER A 22 -6.49 12.34 4.03
CA SER A 22 -5.12 11.93 4.29
C SER A 22 -4.39 11.52 3.02
N LEU A 23 -5.09 10.80 2.13
CA LEU A 23 -4.56 10.36 0.84
C LEU A 23 -4.31 11.54 -0.08
N ASP A 24 -5.21 12.52 -0.13
CA ASP A 24 -5.03 13.71 -0.95
C ASP A 24 -3.83 14.54 -0.47
N MET A 25 -3.66 14.71 0.84
CA MET A 25 -2.48 15.37 1.41
C MET A 25 -1.19 14.60 1.10
N LEU A 26 -1.17 13.28 1.35
CA LEU A 26 0.00 12.44 1.08
C LEU A 26 0.39 12.45 -0.40
N TYR A 27 -0.60 12.42 -1.28
CA TYR A 27 -0.37 12.38 -2.72
C TYR A 27 0.30 13.64 -3.26
N ILE A 28 0.11 14.80 -2.63
CA ILE A 28 0.79 16.04 -3.01
C ILE A 28 2.31 15.87 -2.89
N ASP A 29 2.78 15.29 -1.78
CA ASP A 29 4.20 15.16 -1.49
C ASP A 29 4.82 13.89 -2.12
N ARG A 30 4.03 12.82 -2.27
CA ARG A 30 4.49 11.49 -2.71
C ARG A 30 4.01 11.09 -4.11
N LYS A 31 3.70 12.06 -4.96
CA LYS A 31 3.13 11.82 -6.29
C LYS A 31 3.95 10.86 -7.16
N ASN A 32 5.28 10.97 -7.09
CA ASN A 32 6.19 10.15 -7.90
C ASN A 32 6.19 8.70 -7.43
N GLU A 33 6.21 8.49 -6.12
CA GLU A 33 6.17 7.19 -5.47
C GLU A 33 4.85 6.48 -5.77
N PHE A 34 3.72 7.19 -5.67
CA PHE A 34 2.42 6.65 -6.09
C PHE A 34 2.42 6.25 -7.56
N ARG A 35 3.00 7.08 -8.44
CA ARG A 35 3.07 6.77 -9.88
C ARG A 35 3.91 5.52 -10.13
N GLU A 36 5.08 5.43 -9.53
CA GLU A 36 5.99 4.28 -9.69
C GLU A 36 5.34 2.99 -9.21
N LEU A 37 4.77 2.98 -7.99
CA LEU A 37 4.07 1.82 -7.47
C LEU A 37 2.86 1.45 -8.34
N SER A 38 2.11 2.43 -8.83
CA SER A 38 0.96 2.16 -9.70
C SER A 38 1.36 1.46 -11.00
N GLN A 39 2.52 1.79 -11.59
CA GLN A 39 3.03 1.16 -12.80
C GLN A 39 3.55 -0.26 -12.55
N VAL A 40 4.02 -0.55 -11.34
CA VAL A 40 4.44 -1.89 -10.94
C VAL A 40 3.25 -2.79 -10.61
N LEU A 41 2.26 -2.24 -9.90
CA LEU A 41 1.15 -3.01 -9.35
C LEU A 41 -0.01 -3.18 -10.35
N LEU A 42 -0.17 -2.25 -11.30
CA LEU A 42 -1.29 -2.21 -12.23
C LEU A 42 -0.79 -2.16 -13.67
N SER A 43 -1.50 -2.84 -14.56
CA SER A 43 -1.29 -2.69 -15.99
C SER A 43 -1.72 -1.29 -16.46
N GLU A 44 -1.15 -0.80 -17.57
CA GLU A 44 -1.57 0.48 -18.17
C GLU A 44 -3.08 0.56 -18.47
N LYS A 45 -3.68 -0.57 -18.84
CA LYS A 45 -5.13 -0.68 -19.06
C LYS A 45 -5.90 -0.47 -17.75
N ALA A 46 -5.43 -1.08 -16.66
CA ALA A 46 -6.05 -0.94 -15.34
C ALA A 46 -5.94 0.51 -14.84
N LEU A 47 -4.79 1.17 -15.00
CA LEU A 47 -4.59 2.56 -14.60
C LEU A 47 -5.56 3.55 -15.28
N LYS A 48 -5.96 3.29 -16.53
CA LYS A 48 -6.89 4.15 -17.27
C LYS A 48 -8.34 3.97 -16.86
N VAL A 49 -8.70 2.79 -16.35
CA VAL A 49 -10.09 2.40 -16.09
C VAL A 49 -10.41 2.42 -14.60
N MET A 50 -9.40 2.36 -13.73
CA MET A 50 -9.55 2.33 -12.28
C MET A 50 -9.52 3.76 -11.71
N PRO A 51 -10.66 4.37 -11.34
CA PRO A 51 -10.68 5.72 -10.79
C PRO A 51 -10.02 5.80 -9.40
N ASN A 52 -10.08 4.70 -8.64
CA ASN A 52 -9.58 4.58 -7.27
C ASN A 52 -8.20 3.88 -7.17
N TRP A 53 -7.35 4.07 -8.18
CA TRP A 53 -6.04 3.43 -8.20
C TRP A 53 -5.12 3.92 -7.07
N LYS A 54 -5.32 5.15 -6.55
CA LYS A 54 -4.51 5.70 -5.46
C LYS A 54 -4.81 4.96 -4.16
N GLU A 55 -6.07 4.73 -3.88
CA GLU A 55 -6.56 3.98 -2.74
C GLU A 55 -6.10 2.52 -2.84
N PHE A 56 -6.02 1.96 -4.04
CA PHE A 56 -5.44 0.63 -4.26
C PHE A 56 -3.95 0.59 -3.88
N VAL A 57 -3.16 1.55 -4.37
CA VAL A 57 -1.73 1.66 -4.02
C VAL A 57 -1.55 1.85 -2.52
N LEU A 58 -2.40 2.66 -1.88
CA LEU A 58 -2.38 2.84 -0.44
C LEU A 58 -2.76 1.56 0.32
N ASN A 59 -3.80 0.84 -0.11
CA ASN A 59 -4.20 -0.43 0.49
C ASN A 59 -3.08 -1.45 0.41
N PHE A 60 -2.42 -1.55 -0.75
CA PHE A 60 -1.24 -2.39 -0.92
C PHE A 60 -0.08 -1.95 0.00
N SER A 61 0.14 -0.64 0.15
CA SER A 61 1.17 -0.10 1.03
C SER A 61 0.94 -0.47 2.51
N LEU A 62 -0.32 -0.41 2.96
CA LEU A 62 -0.72 -0.88 4.29
C LEU A 62 -0.49 -2.38 4.47
N ASP A 63 -0.70 -3.19 3.42
CA ASP A 63 -0.40 -4.63 3.42
C ASP A 63 1.09 -4.92 3.57
N VAL A 64 1.94 -4.13 2.91
CA VAL A 64 3.40 -4.25 3.03
C VAL A 64 3.84 -3.96 4.46
N GLU A 65 3.30 -2.94 5.11
CA GLU A 65 3.60 -2.64 6.52
C GLU A 65 3.18 -3.75 7.47
N GLU A 66 1.98 -4.31 7.30
CA GLU A 66 1.52 -5.43 8.11
C GLU A 66 2.44 -6.64 7.93
N ALA A 67 2.80 -6.97 6.69
CA ALA A 67 3.74 -8.04 6.39
C ALA A 67 5.11 -7.78 7.03
N PHE A 68 5.61 -6.54 6.97
CA PHE A 68 6.89 -6.16 7.59
C PHE A 68 6.87 -6.34 9.10
N LYS A 69 5.79 -5.94 9.78
CA LYS A 69 5.62 -6.16 11.22
C LYS A 69 5.62 -7.64 11.57
N THR A 70 5.00 -8.48 10.76
CA THR A 70 5.06 -9.93 10.94
C THR A 70 6.48 -10.48 10.70
N TRP A 71 7.18 -10.04 9.65
CA TRP A 71 8.56 -10.47 9.36
C TRP A 71 9.54 -10.06 10.45
N SER A 72 9.35 -8.89 11.07
CA SER A 72 10.18 -8.41 12.16
C SER A 72 9.78 -8.97 13.53
N GLY A 73 8.77 -9.84 13.61
CA GLY A 73 8.29 -10.42 14.87
C GLY A 73 7.51 -9.46 15.78
N GLN A 74 7.09 -8.30 15.27
CA GLN A 74 6.23 -7.37 16.02
C GLN A 74 4.79 -7.87 16.09
N ASN A 75 4.32 -8.55 15.03
CA ASN A 75 3.02 -9.20 14.96
C ASN A 75 3.19 -10.73 14.96
N PRO A 76 2.24 -11.48 15.53
CA PRO A 76 2.25 -12.94 15.45
C PRO A 76 2.12 -13.42 14.01
N LEU A 77 2.69 -14.60 13.72
CA LEU A 77 2.49 -15.30 12.46
C LEU A 77 1.07 -15.85 12.40
N LEU A 78 0.31 -15.45 11.40
CA LEU A 78 -0.99 -16.02 11.07
C LEU A 78 -0.82 -17.04 9.93
N SER A 79 -1.80 -17.94 9.76
CA SER A 79 -1.81 -18.92 8.66
C SER A 79 -1.78 -18.25 7.28
N SER A 80 -2.29 -17.02 7.16
CA SER A 80 -2.28 -16.20 5.94
C SER A 80 -0.98 -15.40 5.73
N SER A 81 -0.10 -15.29 6.73
CA SER A 81 1.09 -14.43 6.67
C SER A 81 2.06 -14.85 5.57
N SER A 82 2.35 -16.15 5.43
CA SER A 82 3.30 -16.64 4.42
C SER A 82 2.78 -16.49 2.98
N PRO A 83 1.52 -16.89 2.65
CA PRO A 83 0.95 -16.63 1.33
C PRO A 83 0.87 -15.13 0.98
N LYS A 84 0.52 -14.27 1.94
CA LYS A 84 0.45 -12.81 1.75
C LYS A 84 1.83 -12.22 1.45
N ALA A 85 2.85 -12.60 2.22
CA ALA A 85 4.23 -12.21 1.99
C ALA A 85 4.73 -12.60 0.60
N LEU A 86 4.50 -13.84 0.17
CA LEU A 86 4.88 -14.31 -1.16
C LEU A 86 4.14 -13.56 -2.28
N THR A 87 2.89 -13.18 -2.06
CA THR A 87 2.10 -12.41 -3.03
C THR A 87 2.68 -11.01 -3.22
N ILE A 88 3.00 -10.32 -2.12
CA ILE A 88 3.66 -9.00 -2.14
C ILE A 88 4.99 -9.08 -2.91
N LEU A 89 5.84 -10.06 -2.56
CA LEU A 89 7.14 -10.23 -3.20
C LEU A 89 7.00 -10.56 -4.69
N ARG A 90 6.01 -11.36 -5.07
CA ARG A 90 5.74 -11.69 -6.48
C ARG A 90 5.28 -10.46 -7.27
N GLN A 91 4.39 -9.65 -6.71
CA GLN A 91 3.88 -8.46 -7.38
C GLN A 91 4.99 -7.41 -7.58
N LEU A 92 5.77 -7.12 -6.54
CA LEU A 92 6.85 -6.13 -6.64
C LEU A 92 8.05 -6.64 -7.44
N GLY A 93 8.32 -7.96 -7.37
CA GLY A 93 9.41 -8.60 -8.07
C GLY A 93 9.14 -8.85 -9.56
N HIS A 94 7.90 -8.68 -10.03
CA HIS A 94 7.57 -8.86 -11.44
C HIS A 94 8.42 -7.92 -12.31
N ASP A 95 9.12 -8.51 -13.29
CA ASP A 95 10.09 -7.86 -14.18
C ASP A 95 11.26 -7.14 -13.49
N LYS A 96 11.55 -7.45 -12.22
CA LYS A 96 12.74 -6.93 -11.51
C LYS A 96 13.87 -7.93 -11.58
N THR A 97 15.08 -7.42 -11.86
CA THR A 97 16.28 -8.23 -12.07
C THR A 97 17.25 -8.16 -10.89
N SER A 98 16.98 -7.29 -9.91
CA SER A 98 17.83 -7.14 -8.72
C SER A 98 17.04 -7.04 -7.42
N MET A 99 17.62 -7.58 -6.35
CA MET A 99 17.10 -7.45 -4.99
C MET A 99 16.99 -5.98 -4.56
N ASN A 100 17.90 -5.12 -5.02
CA ASN A 100 17.89 -3.70 -4.70
C ASN A 100 16.62 -2.99 -5.21
N GLN A 101 16.15 -3.33 -6.41
CA GLN A 101 14.90 -2.79 -6.95
C GLN A 101 13.68 -3.25 -6.14
N LEU A 102 13.66 -4.54 -5.76
CA LEU A 102 12.59 -5.08 -4.91
C LEU A 102 12.56 -4.40 -3.54
N VAL A 103 13.72 -4.25 -2.90
CA VAL A 103 13.87 -3.57 -1.61
C VAL A 103 13.46 -2.09 -1.72
N HIS A 104 13.81 -1.41 -2.80
CA HIS A 104 13.39 -0.03 -3.04
C HIS A 104 11.86 0.10 -3.04
N LEU A 105 11.15 -0.77 -3.78
CA LEU A 105 9.69 -0.77 -3.87
C LEU A 105 9.02 -1.15 -2.54
N LEU A 106 9.59 -2.10 -1.80
CA LEU A 106 9.14 -2.45 -0.45
C LEU A 106 9.26 -1.26 0.50
N ASN A 107 10.42 -0.59 0.50
CA ASN A 107 10.65 0.59 1.35
C ASN A 107 9.70 1.74 0.98
N MET A 108 9.47 1.96 -0.32
CA MET A 108 8.53 2.97 -0.79
C MET A 108 7.10 2.70 -0.30
N SER A 109 6.64 1.46 -0.46
CA SER A 109 5.32 1.03 0.02
C SER A 109 5.20 1.16 1.54
N TYR A 110 6.23 0.76 2.28
CA TYR A 110 6.29 0.89 3.73
C TYR A 110 6.25 2.36 4.19
N ASN A 111 7.01 3.24 3.55
CA ASN A 111 7.02 4.67 3.91
C ASN A 111 5.67 5.34 3.65
N ILE A 112 5.03 5.05 2.50
CA ILE A 112 3.68 5.55 2.18
C ILE A 112 2.68 5.16 3.27
N SER A 113 2.74 3.93 3.77
CA SER A 113 1.81 3.47 4.79
C SER A 113 2.01 4.21 6.13
N LEU A 114 3.26 4.44 6.54
CA LEU A 114 3.58 5.14 7.78
C LEU A 114 3.18 6.61 7.70
N GLU A 115 3.53 7.28 6.61
CA GLU A 115 3.18 8.68 6.39
C GLU A 115 1.65 8.87 6.33
N PHE A 116 0.94 7.96 5.64
CA PHE A 116 -0.52 7.96 5.65
C PHE A 116 -1.07 7.87 7.08
N LYS A 117 -0.61 6.90 7.88
CA LYS A 117 -1.09 6.72 9.26
C LYS A 117 -0.77 7.94 10.13
N GLU A 118 0.36 8.59 9.91
CA GLU A 118 0.71 9.82 10.62
C GLU A 118 -0.21 10.98 10.26
N ILE A 119 -0.46 11.21 8.96
CA ILE A 119 -1.37 12.26 8.49
C ILE A 119 -2.78 11.97 9.03
N TYR A 120 -3.24 10.74 8.85
CA TYR A 120 -4.54 10.28 9.36
C TYR A 120 -4.67 10.53 10.85
N ARG A 121 -3.68 10.14 11.68
CA ARG A 121 -3.72 10.39 13.13
C ARG A 121 -3.83 11.88 13.49
N ARG A 122 -3.25 12.78 12.69
CA ARG A 122 -3.23 14.24 12.94
C ARG A 122 -4.50 14.95 12.50
N LEU A 123 -5.23 14.40 11.53
CA LEU A 123 -6.55 14.89 11.15
C LEU A 123 -7.53 14.65 12.30
N LYS A 124 -8.38 15.63 12.60
CA LYS A 124 -9.39 15.57 13.67
C LYS A 124 -10.64 14.89 13.17
#